data_AF-A0A520Q2M0-F1
#
_entry.id   AF-A0A520Q2M0-F1
#
_cell.length_a   1.000
_cell.length_b   1.000
_cell.length_c   1.000
_cell.angle_alpha   90.00
_cell.angle_beta   90.00
_cell.angle_gamma   90.00
#
_symmetry.space_group_name_H-M   'P 1'
#
loop_
_entity.id
_entity.type
_entity.pdbx_description
1 polymer ?
#
loop_
_entity_poly.entity_id
_entity_poly.type
_entity_poly.pdbx_seq_one_letter_code
_entity_poly.pdbx_strand_id
1 'polypeptide(L)'
;MRPERVQNPPDEPCGEGKYELEMPPLPLVVPRHEKRLIAPLRKAAQTRDPDEILVRAVCVAYRAPPGDEDATRLAHATADLAVTGGAAAELFARGGTTWGDLASMAAARLPGVDAGDTRLRGHAAALLERAQRVSVLLRKSDADRKTYRLAFPELKGWIGVSGEDDAPHRPVNVPQSPFPTHYATVPVDGEPYRTRYVWSGPDDAPLIVLLHGHSSRVEEYDE
;
A
#
# COMPACT_ATOMS: atom_id res chain seq x y z
N MET A 1 -9.04 -11.92 -33.12
CA MET A 1 -9.69 -11.14 -32.05
C MET A 1 -9.03 -9.76 -32.03
N ARG A 2 -9.77 -8.68 -32.31
CA ARG A 2 -9.26 -7.32 -32.12
C ARG A 2 -9.52 -6.96 -30.65
N PRO A 3 -8.54 -6.49 -29.88
CA PRO A 3 -8.81 -6.03 -28.52
C PRO A 3 -9.79 -4.86 -28.58
N GLU A 4 -10.90 -4.98 -27.84
CA GLU A 4 -11.85 -3.89 -27.64
C GLU A 4 -11.16 -2.73 -26.89
N ARG A 5 -11.60 -1.50 -27.20
CA ARG A 5 -11.02 -0.22 -26.72
C ARG A 5 -10.55 -0.30 -25.27
N VAL A 6 -9.23 -0.25 -25.08
CA VAL A 6 -8.60 -0.02 -23.78
C VAL A 6 -9.03 1.38 -23.30
N GLN A 7 -9.74 1.44 -22.18
CA GLN A 7 -10.03 2.70 -21.51
C GLN A 7 -8.82 3.09 -20.67
N ASN A 8 -8.07 4.10 -21.12
CA ASN A 8 -6.93 4.63 -20.39
C ASN A 8 -7.39 5.68 -19.37
N PRO A 9 -7.08 5.52 -18.07
CA PRO A 9 -7.17 6.62 -17.11
C PRO A 9 -6.15 7.72 -17.47
N PRO A 10 -6.31 8.96 -16.96
CA PRO A 10 -5.43 10.07 -17.29
C PRO A 10 -3.97 9.81 -16.87
N ASP A 11 -3.03 10.21 -17.74
CA ASP A 11 -1.60 10.04 -17.56
C ASP A 11 -1.03 10.95 -16.45
N GLU A 12 0.02 10.48 -15.76
CA GLU A 12 0.76 11.25 -14.74
C GLU A 12 2.10 11.78 -15.32
N PRO A 13 2.55 12.98 -14.91
CA PRO A 13 3.75 13.61 -15.46
C PRO A 13 5.08 13.04 -14.92
N CYS A 14 6.14 13.18 -15.73
CA CYS A 14 7.50 12.64 -15.55
C CYS A 14 8.31 13.31 -14.41
N GLY A 15 9.28 12.59 -13.83
CA GLY A 15 10.30 13.17 -12.93
C GLY A 15 11.61 12.37 -12.88
N GLU A 16 12.76 13.06 -12.82
CA GLU A 16 14.12 12.47 -12.77
C GLU A 16 14.58 12.24 -11.32
N GLY A 17 14.99 11.02 -10.97
CA GLY A 17 15.63 10.73 -9.68
C GLY A 17 16.44 9.44 -9.68
N LYS A 18 17.54 9.40 -8.91
CA LYS A 18 18.17 8.13 -8.48
C LYS A 18 17.60 7.77 -7.12
N TYR A 19 17.22 6.51 -6.95
CA TYR A 19 16.27 6.17 -5.90
C TYR A 19 16.73 5.05 -4.96
N GLU A 20 16.60 5.30 -3.67
CA GLU A 20 16.90 4.33 -2.62
C GLU A 20 15.68 3.48 -2.27
N LEU A 21 15.88 2.17 -2.12
CA LEU A 21 14.84 1.22 -1.71
C LEU A 21 14.58 1.34 -0.22
N GLU A 22 13.34 1.66 0.16
CA GLU A 22 12.91 1.47 1.54
C GLU A 22 12.62 -0.03 1.76
N MET A 23 13.40 -0.64 2.66
CA MET A 23 13.32 -2.06 2.97
C MET A 23 12.36 -2.32 4.14
N PRO A 24 11.57 -3.41 4.10
CA PRO A 24 10.72 -3.76 5.23
C PRO A 24 11.58 -4.05 6.47
N PRO A 25 11.16 -3.59 7.66
CA PRO A 25 11.79 -3.97 8.92
C PRO A 25 11.83 -5.49 9.09
N LEU A 26 12.95 -6.04 9.56
CA LEU A 26 13.15 -7.48 9.74
C LEU A 26 12.04 -8.17 10.56
N PRO A 27 11.47 -7.58 11.63
CA PRO A 27 10.38 -8.21 12.39
C PRO A 27 9.08 -8.39 11.60
N LEU A 28 8.92 -7.69 10.47
CA LEU A 28 7.70 -7.71 9.65
C LEU A 28 7.78 -8.68 8.47
N VAL A 29 8.91 -9.37 8.30
CA VAL A 29 9.12 -10.31 7.19
C VAL A 29 9.48 -11.70 7.70
N VAL A 30 9.10 -12.72 6.93
CA VAL A 30 9.48 -14.09 7.22
C VAL A 30 10.98 -14.26 6.92
N PRO A 31 11.79 -14.74 7.88
CA PRO A 31 13.21 -14.98 7.65
C PRO A 31 13.43 -15.91 6.45
N ARG A 32 14.41 -15.60 5.60
CA ARG A 32 14.83 -16.43 4.44
C ARG A 32 13.79 -16.60 3.32
N HIS A 33 12.72 -15.80 3.32
CA HIS A 33 11.67 -15.84 2.28
C HIS A 33 11.53 -14.49 1.58
N GLU A 34 12.55 -14.05 0.85
CA GLU A 34 12.49 -12.95 -0.13
C GLU A 34 11.73 -11.68 0.33
N LYS A 35 11.81 -11.34 1.63
CA LYS A 35 11.12 -10.19 2.24
C LYS A 35 9.58 -10.29 2.21
N ARG A 36 9.03 -11.49 2.11
CA ARG A 36 7.59 -11.78 2.25
C ARG A 36 7.11 -11.38 3.64
N LEU A 37 5.97 -10.70 3.70
CA LEU A 37 5.40 -10.28 4.98
C LEU A 37 5.01 -11.47 5.86
N ILE A 38 5.10 -11.28 7.18
CA ILE A 38 4.64 -12.24 8.17
C ILE A 38 3.13 -12.53 8.06
N ALA A 39 2.72 -13.71 8.51
CA ALA A 39 1.34 -14.18 8.39
C ALA A 39 0.25 -13.20 8.90
N PRO A 40 0.42 -12.46 10.02
CA PRO A 40 -0.56 -11.48 10.47
C PRO A 40 -0.86 -10.38 9.44
N LEU A 41 0.18 -9.82 8.81
CA LEU A 41 0.04 -8.77 7.79
C LEU A 41 -0.63 -9.31 6.53
N ARG A 42 -0.22 -10.50 6.09
CA ARG A 42 -0.82 -11.17 4.94
C ARG A 42 -2.30 -11.46 5.14
N LYS A 43 -2.66 -11.99 6.32
CA LYS A 43 -4.05 -12.25 6.68
C LYS A 43 -4.89 -10.97 6.70
N ALA A 44 -4.30 -9.83 7.10
CA ALA A 44 -4.99 -8.53 7.00
C ALA A 44 -5.21 -8.16 5.53
N ALA A 45 -4.16 -8.16 4.69
CA ALA A 45 -4.25 -7.81 3.27
C ALA A 45 -5.26 -8.69 2.49
N GLN A 46 -5.35 -9.98 2.81
CA GLN A 46 -6.30 -10.91 2.18
C GLN A 46 -7.76 -10.53 2.36
N THR A 47 -8.11 -9.76 3.39
CA THR A 47 -9.49 -9.30 3.60
C THR A 47 -9.93 -8.29 2.55
N ARG A 48 -8.98 -7.51 2.01
CA ARG A 48 -9.22 -6.42 1.04
C ARG A 48 -10.26 -5.41 1.52
N ASP A 49 -10.53 -5.37 2.81
CA ASP A 49 -11.50 -4.50 3.47
C ASP A 49 -10.73 -3.53 4.37
N PRO A 50 -10.73 -2.23 4.05
CA PRO A 50 -9.95 -1.25 4.79
C PRO A 50 -10.37 -1.14 6.27
N ASP A 51 -11.66 -1.31 6.58
CA ASP A 51 -12.17 -1.18 7.95
C ASP A 51 -11.72 -2.39 8.78
N GLU A 52 -11.79 -3.59 8.21
CA GLU A 52 -11.28 -4.82 8.84
C GLU A 52 -9.76 -4.72 9.10
N ILE A 53 -9.00 -4.20 8.13
CA ILE A 53 -7.56 -4.01 8.25
C ILE A 53 -7.24 -3.00 9.35
N LEU A 54 -7.93 -1.84 9.38
CA LEU A 54 -7.73 -0.82 10.40
C LEU A 54 -8.12 -1.31 11.79
N VAL A 55 -9.22 -2.05 11.93
CA VAL A 55 -9.60 -2.66 13.22
C VAL A 55 -8.54 -3.63 13.71
N ARG A 56 -7.92 -4.43 12.84
CA ARG A 56 -6.78 -5.29 13.21
C ARG A 56 -5.59 -4.46 13.71
N ALA A 57 -5.27 -3.36 13.02
CA ALA A 57 -4.19 -2.46 13.44
C ALA A 57 -4.45 -1.87 14.83
N VAL A 58 -5.69 -1.42 15.09
CA VAL A 58 -6.11 -0.89 16.41
C VAL A 58 -5.99 -1.95 17.50
N CYS A 59 -6.45 -3.18 17.23
CA CYS A 59 -6.32 -4.29 18.17
C CYS A 59 -4.86 -4.67 18.46
N VAL A 60 -3.96 -4.57 17.48
CA VAL A 60 -2.51 -4.77 17.70
C VAL A 60 -1.96 -3.69 18.63
N ALA A 61 -2.20 -2.41 18.31
CA ALA A 61 -1.70 -1.29 19.09
C ALA A 61 -2.22 -1.30 20.54
N TYR A 62 -3.51 -1.60 20.73
CA TYR A 62 -4.11 -1.61 22.07
C TYR A 62 -3.59 -2.74 22.97
N ARG A 63 -3.28 -3.91 22.39
CA ARG A 63 -2.72 -5.05 23.14
C ARG A 63 -1.23 -4.88 23.47
N ALA A 64 -0.54 -3.98 22.77
CA ALA A 64 0.89 -3.76 22.94
C ALA A 64 1.21 -3.20 24.34
N PRO A 65 2.29 -3.66 24.98
CA PRO A 65 2.88 -2.97 26.11
C PRO A 65 3.30 -1.54 25.71
N PRO A 66 3.23 -0.55 26.62
CA PRO A 66 3.77 0.78 26.37
C PRO A 66 5.26 0.70 25.98
N GLY A 67 5.63 1.34 24.86
CA GLY A 67 7.01 1.35 24.36
C GLY A 67 7.41 0.14 23.52
N ASP A 68 6.50 -0.79 23.23
CA ASP A 68 6.76 -1.90 22.30
C ASP A 68 6.85 -1.38 20.86
N GLU A 69 8.08 -1.17 20.40
CA GLU A 69 8.34 -0.66 19.06
C GLU A 69 7.95 -1.65 17.95
N ASP A 70 8.06 -2.95 18.19
CA ASP A 70 7.73 -3.97 17.19
C ASP A 70 6.22 -4.07 16.99
N ALA A 71 5.45 -4.02 18.07
CA ALA A 71 4.00 -3.92 18.00
C ALA A 71 3.56 -2.61 17.33
N THR A 72 4.27 -1.50 17.60
CA THR A 72 4.03 -0.22 16.93
C THR A 72 4.28 -0.32 15.43
N ARG A 73 5.42 -0.89 15.01
CA ARG A 73 5.75 -1.16 13.60
C ARG A 73 4.71 -2.05 12.94
N LEU A 74 4.25 -3.10 13.64
CA LEU A 74 3.22 -4.01 13.14
C LEU A 74 1.87 -3.30 12.98
N ALA A 75 1.43 -2.49 13.94
CA ALA A 75 0.19 -1.75 13.85
C ALA A 75 0.22 -0.74 12.70
N HIS A 76 1.32 0.00 12.54
CA HIS A 76 1.53 0.92 11.42
C HIS A 76 1.50 0.20 10.07
N ALA A 77 2.28 -0.87 9.93
CA ALA A 77 2.29 -1.65 8.69
C ALA A 77 0.93 -2.28 8.39
N THR A 78 0.17 -2.69 9.42
CA THR A 78 -1.20 -3.18 9.23
C THR A 78 -2.11 -2.06 8.73
N ALA A 79 -2.06 -0.86 9.32
CA ALA A 79 -2.87 0.27 8.88
C ALA A 79 -2.53 0.73 7.45
N ASP A 80 -1.25 0.68 7.06
CA ASP A 80 -0.81 1.01 5.71
C ASP A 80 -1.48 0.11 4.65
N LEU A 81 -1.71 -1.17 4.97
CA LEU A 81 -2.36 -2.13 4.05
C LEU A 81 -3.79 -1.74 3.69
N ALA A 82 -4.48 -0.94 4.50
CA ALA A 82 -5.83 -0.46 4.20
C ALA A 82 -5.86 0.47 2.97
N VAL A 83 -4.71 1.05 2.60
CA VAL A 83 -4.60 2.06 1.54
C VAL A 83 -3.53 1.74 0.49
N THR A 84 -2.71 0.72 0.70
CA THR A 84 -1.68 0.30 -0.25
C THR A 84 -2.14 -0.82 -1.17
N GLY A 85 -3.01 -1.71 -0.69
CA GLY A 85 -3.68 -2.72 -1.52
C GLY A 85 -4.68 -2.08 -2.48
N GLY A 86 -4.72 -2.53 -3.73
CA GLY A 86 -5.55 -1.91 -4.77
C GLY A 86 -7.04 -1.97 -4.47
N ALA A 87 -7.54 -3.13 -4.02
CA ALA A 87 -8.95 -3.31 -3.69
C ALA A 87 -9.32 -2.57 -2.39
N ALA A 88 -8.50 -2.70 -1.34
CA ALA A 88 -8.73 -2.00 -0.08
C ALA A 88 -8.71 -0.48 -0.26
N ALA A 89 -7.75 0.05 -1.02
CA ALA A 89 -7.63 1.49 -1.29
C ALA A 89 -8.82 2.04 -2.07
N GLU A 90 -9.37 1.28 -3.02
CA GLU A 90 -10.56 1.67 -3.77
C GLU A 90 -11.78 1.79 -2.84
N LEU A 91 -11.97 0.84 -1.93
CA LEU A 91 -13.03 0.91 -0.93
C LEU A 91 -12.80 2.08 0.04
N PHE A 92 -11.58 2.27 0.51
CA PHE A 92 -11.23 3.38 1.41
C PHE A 92 -11.52 4.75 0.78
N ALA A 93 -11.24 4.90 -0.52
CA ALA A 93 -11.45 6.15 -1.25
C ALA A 93 -12.94 6.52 -1.45
N ARG A 94 -13.87 5.56 -1.35
CA ARG A 94 -15.32 5.80 -1.48
C ARG A 94 -15.94 6.48 -0.25
N GLY A 95 -15.13 6.77 0.77
CA GLY A 95 -15.57 7.27 2.05
C GLY A 95 -15.71 6.12 3.03
N GLY A 96 -15.13 6.29 4.22
CA GLY A 96 -14.93 5.21 5.18
C GLY A 96 -15.33 5.57 6.60
N THR A 97 -15.28 4.53 7.42
CA THR A 97 -15.50 4.48 8.86
C THR A 97 -14.77 5.59 9.62
N THR A 98 -15.41 6.13 10.66
CA THR A 98 -14.78 7.12 11.54
C THR A 98 -13.88 6.45 12.58
N TRP A 99 -13.00 7.20 13.23
CA TRP A 99 -12.22 6.65 14.35
C TRP A 99 -13.11 6.14 15.49
N GLY A 100 -14.33 6.68 15.64
CA GLY A 100 -15.31 6.22 16.64
C GLY A 100 -15.91 4.86 16.28
N ASP A 101 -16.18 4.64 15.00
CA ASP A 101 -16.65 3.34 14.49
C ASP A 101 -15.52 2.30 14.62
N LEU A 102 -14.27 2.65 14.26
CA LEU A 102 -13.11 1.78 14.46
C LEU A 102 -12.95 1.37 15.92
N ALA A 103 -13.05 2.33 16.85
CA ALA A 103 -12.95 2.03 18.28
C ALA A 103 -14.06 1.08 18.74
N SER A 104 -15.29 1.29 18.26
CA SER A 104 -16.44 0.42 18.58
C SER A 104 -16.26 -1.00 18.04
N MET A 105 -15.83 -1.13 16.77
CA MET A 105 -15.55 -2.42 16.14
C MET A 105 -14.37 -3.15 16.80
N ALA A 106 -13.34 -2.41 17.22
CA ALA A 106 -12.19 -2.98 17.93
C ALA A 106 -12.56 -3.42 19.35
N ALA A 107 -13.35 -2.63 20.09
CA ALA A 107 -13.86 -2.98 21.41
C ALA A 107 -14.64 -4.31 21.38
N ALA A 108 -15.46 -4.53 20.35
CA ALA A 108 -16.18 -5.80 20.16
C ALA A 108 -15.26 -7.03 20.01
N ARG A 109 -13.95 -6.85 19.73
CA ARG A 109 -12.94 -7.91 19.60
C ARG A 109 -11.98 -7.98 20.80
N LEU A 110 -12.17 -7.11 21.79
CA LEU A 110 -11.29 -6.95 22.94
C LEU A 110 -12.11 -7.22 24.22
N PRO A 111 -11.98 -8.42 24.81
CA PRO A 111 -12.73 -8.78 26.02
C PRO A 111 -12.51 -7.77 27.15
N GLY A 112 -13.59 -7.24 27.71
CA GLY A 112 -13.55 -6.31 28.85
C GLY A 112 -13.15 -4.87 28.50
N VAL A 113 -13.06 -4.51 27.22
CA VAL A 113 -12.72 -3.15 26.77
C VAL A 113 -13.97 -2.45 26.27
N ASP A 114 -14.22 -1.24 26.79
CA ASP A 114 -15.33 -0.39 26.37
C ASP A 114 -14.95 0.48 25.15
N ALA A 115 -15.91 0.77 24.27
CA ALA A 115 -15.69 1.65 23.12
C ALA A 115 -15.37 3.11 23.54
N GLY A 116 -15.66 3.47 24.79
CA GLY A 116 -15.31 4.69 25.49
C GLY A 116 -13.86 4.79 25.96
N ASP A 117 -13.10 3.69 25.97
CA ASP A 117 -11.71 3.66 26.43
C ASP A 117 -10.86 4.69 25.66
N THR A 118 -10.24 5.60 26.40
CA THR A 118 -9.46 6.72 25.84
C THR A 118 -8.21 6.26 25.11
N ARG A 119 -7.57 5.18 25.55
CA ARG A 119 -6.41 4.57 24.89
C ARG A 119 -6.85 3.92 23.57
N LEU A 120 -7.97 3.21 23.58
CA LEU A 120 -8.52 2.59 22.37
C LEU A 120 -8.86 3.64 21.31
N ARG A 121 -9.57 4.71 21.72
CA ARG A 121 -9.92 5.84 20.85
C ARG A 121 -8.69 6.56 20.31
N GLY A 122 -7.66 6.74 21.16
CA GLY A 122 -6.38 7.32 20.75
C GLY A 122 -5.69 6.52 19.65
N HIS A 123 -5.63 5.19 19.79
CA HIS A 123 -5.06 4.32 18.75
C HIS A 123 -5.91 4.33 17.46
N ALA A 124 -7.24 4.28 17.57
CA ALA A 124 -8.13 4.34 16.42
C ALA A 124 -7.94 5.64 15.62
N ALA A 125 -7.87 6.78 16.29
CA ALA A 125 -7.63 8.07 15.65
C ALA A 125 -6.26 8.13 14.97
N ALA A 126 -5.19 7.75 15.68
CA ALA A 126 -3.82 7.81 15.15
C ALA A 126 -3.60 6.90 13.93
N LEU A 127 -4.17 5.68 13.94
CA LEU A 127 -4.00 4.73 12.85
C LEU A 127 -4.85 5.09 11.63
N LEU A 128 -6.05 5.62 11.82
CA LEU A 128 -6.86 6.17 10.72
C LEU A 128 -6.15 7.37 10.09
N GLU A 129 -5.64 8.29 10.91
CA GLU A 129 -4.88 9.44 10.43
C GLU A 129 -3.63 9.01 9.65
N ARG A 130 -2.88 8.03 10.14
CA ARG A 130 -1.75 7.45 9.40
C ARG A 130 -2.18 6.93 8.03
N ALA A 131 -3.23 6.11 7.96
CA ALA A 131 -3.73 5.56 6.70
C ALA A 131 -4.16 6.66 5.72
N GLN A 132 -4.82 7.72 6.21
CA GLN A 132 -5.17 8.89 5.41
C GLN A 132 -3.92 9.60 4.86
N ARG A 133 -2.89 9.81 5.69
CA ARG A 133 -1.64 10.44 5.26
C ARG A 133 -0.90 9.57 4.24
N VAL A 134 -0.87 8.24 4.41
CA VAL A 134 -0.31 7.31 3.42
C VAL A 134 -1.11 7.37 2.11
N SER A 135 -2.44 7.38 2.16
CA SER A 135 -3.28 7.53 0.95
C SER A 135 -3.01 8.84 0.20
N VAL A 136 -2.74 9.93 0.92
CA VAL A 136 -2.31 11.20 0.32
C VAL A 136 -0.91 11.08 -0.28
N LEU A 137 0.05 10.50 0.45
CA LEU A 137 1.42 10.29 -0.01
C LEU A 137 1.47 9.49 -1.31
N LEU A 138 0.70 8.40 -1.43
CA LEU A 138 0.72 7.53 -2.61
C LEU A 138 0.25 8.23 -3.90
N ARG A 139 -0.55 9.29 -3.78
CA ARG A 139 -1.04 10.11 -4.89
C ARG A 139 -0.08 11.23 -5.31
N LYS A 140 0.99 11.46 -4.56
CA LYS A 140 1.99 12.48 -4.86
C LYS A 140 3.04 11.96 -5.85
N SER A 141 3.59 12.88 -6.63
CA SER A 141 4.82 12.67 -7.41
C SER A 141 6.00 12.35 -6.47
N ASP A 142 7.09 11.76 -6.99
CA ASP A 142 8.27 11.46 -6.18
C ASP A 142 8.89 12.68 -5.50
N ALA A 143 8.95 13.83 -6.19
CA ALA A 143 9.42 15.08 -5.61
C ALA A 143 8.54 15.54 -4.43
N ASP A 144 7.22 15.46 -4.59
CA ASP A 144 6.26 15.81 -3.55
C ASP A 144 6.22 14.80 -2.41
N ARG A 145 6.46 13.50 -2.68
CA ARG A 145 6.58 12.45 -1.66
C ARG A 145 7.73 12.75 -0.71
N LYS A 146 8.88 13.20 -1.23
CA LYS A 146 10.04 13.60 -0.42
C LYS A 146 9.68 14.76 0.50
N THR A 147 9.07 15.82 -0.05
CA THR A 147 8.63 16.98 0.74
C THR A 147 7.59 16.60 1.79
N TYR A 148 6.64 15.73 1.43
CA TYR A 148 5.60 15.28 2.35
C TYR A 148 6.16 14.45 3.51
N ARG A 149 7.09 13.53 3.24
CA ARG A 149 7.79 12.77 4.30
C ARG A 149 8.61 13.64 5.24
N LEU A 150 9.10 14.80 4.79
CA LEU A 150 9.76 15.77 5.68
C LEU A 150 8.77 16.40 6.67
N ALA A 151 7.55 16.69 6.23
CA ALA A 151 6.48 17.26 7.06
C ALA A 151 5.86 16.24 8.04
N PHE A 152 5.93 14.94 7.71
CA PHE A 152 5.33 13.84 8.47
C PHE A 152 6.38 12.77 8.81
N PRO A 153 7.18 12.98 9.88
CA PRO A 153 8.30 12.10 10.24
C PRO A 153 7.94 10.62 10.41
N GLU A 154 6.71 10.32 10.82
CA GLU A 154 6.21 8.96 10.96
C GLU A 154 6.08 8.20 9.62
N LEU A 155 6.18 8.90 8.48
CA LEU A 155 6.17 8.34 7.14
C LEU A 155 7.57 8.24 6.51
N LYS A 156 8.64 8.62 7.23
CA LYS A 156 10.03 8.57 6.72
C LYS A 156 10.60 7.17 6.54
N GLY A 157 9.86 6.14 6.92
CA GLY A 157 10.26 4.76 6.76
C GLY A 157 9.33 3.98 5.85
N TRP A 158 9.66 2.71 5.71
CA TRP A 158 8.91 1.74 4.91
C TRP A 158 7.41 1.72 5.23
N ILE A 159 6.61 1.62 4.19
CA ILE A 159 5.14 1.55 4.24
C ILE A 159 4.67 0.13 3.97
N GLY A 160 3.73 -0.37 4.79
CA GLY A 160 3.17 -1.72 4.64
C GLY A 160 2.57 -2.00 3.27
N VAL A 161 3.04 -3.02 2.54
CA VAL A 161 2.48 -3.45 1.25
C VAL A 161 2.52 -4.97 1.09
N SER A 162 1.39 -5.59 0.71
CA SER A 162 1.33 -7.03 0.36
C SER A 162 0.86 -7.23 -1.07
N GLY A 163 1.79 -7.17 -2.03
CA GLY A 163 1.45 -7.36 -3.45
C GLY A 163 0.92 -8.75 -3.80
N GLU A 164 1.25 -9.77 -2.99
CA GLU A 164 0.75 -11.13 -3.17
C GLU A 164 -0.74 -11.28 -2.83
N ASP A 165 -1.22 -10.53 -1.82
CA ASP A 165 -2.57 -10.71 -1.28
C ASP A 165 -3.56 -9.63 -1.78
N ASP A 166 -3.07 -8.39 -1.96
CA ASP A 166 -3.80 -7.27 -2.57
C ASP A 166 -2.82 -6.39 -3.37
N ALA A 167 -2.77 -6.61 -4.69
CA ALA A 167 -1.79 -5.97 -5.56
C ALA A 167 -1.91 -4.43 -5.52
N PRO A 168 -0.82 -3.69 -5.32
CA PRO A 168 -0.89 -2.26 -5.11
C PRO A 168 -1.23 -1.53 -6.42
N HIS A 169 -2.21 -0.63 -6.34
CA HIS A 169 -2.63 0.17 -7.48
C HIS A 169 -1.60 1.23 -7.89
N ARG A 170 -0.60 1.57 -7.05
CA ARG A 170 0.48 2.52 -7.33
C ARG A 170 1.82 2.03 -6.74
N PRO A 171 2.98 2.55 -7.19
CA PRO A 171 4.26 2.34 -6.50
C PRO A 171 4.20 2.82 -5.04
N VAL A 172 4.65 1.99 -4.09
CA VAL A 172 4.56 2.25 -2.64
C VAL A 172 5.95 2.56 -2.03
N ASN A 173 6.82 1.55 -1.96
CA ASN A 173 8.20 1.67 -1.44
C ASN A 173 9.24 1.66 -2.56
N VAL A 174 8.77 1.90 -3.78
CA VAL A 174 9.61 2.00 -4.95
C VAL A 174 9.30 3.33 -5.63
N PRO A 175 10.27 3.85 -6.37
CA PRO A 175 10.10 5.08 -7.11
C PRO A 175 8.99 4.99 -8.14
N GLN A 176 8.53 6.13 -8.59
CA GLN A 176 7.66 6.21 -9.75
C GLN A 176 8.53 6.35 -11.01
N SER A 177 8.25 5.51 -12.01
CA SER A 177 8.87 5.63 -13.33
C SER A 177 8.67 7.05 -13.89
N PRO A 178 9.67 7.63 -14.57
CA PRO A 178 9.51 8.90 -15.26
C PRO A 178 8.54 8.79 -16.44
N PHE A 179 8.21 7.59 -16.91
CA PHE A 179 7.35 7.40 -18.06
C PHE A 179 5.87 7.22 -17.66
N PRO A 180 4.93 7.56 -18.57
CA PRO A 180 3.51 7.31 -18.35
C PRO A 180 3.25 5.84 -18.00
N THR A 181 2.54 5.65 -16.89
CA THR A 181 2.13 4.34 -16.42
C THR A 181 0.73 4.04 -16.89
N HIS A 182 0.56 2.93 -17.59
CA HIS A 182 -0.72 2.48 -18.13
C HIS A 182 -1.19 1.20 -17.44
N TYR A 183 -2.48 0.90 -17.63
CA TYR A 183 -3.11 -0.32 -17.12
C TYR A 183 -3.82 -1.06 -18.26
N ALA A 184 -3.62 -2.37 -18.33
CA ALA A 184 -4.37 -3.25 -19.20
C ALA A 184 -5.01 -4.36 -18.37
N THR A 185 -6.23 -4.77 -18.74
CA THR A 185 -6.81 -6.01 -18.22
C THR A 185 -6.50 -7.12 -19.21
N VAL A 186 -5.69 -8.09 -18.81
CA VAL A 186 -5.24 -9.20 -19.63
C VAL A 186 -5.96 -10.47 -19.16
N PRO A 187 -6.79 -11.11 -20.00
CA PRO A 187 -7.36 -12.40 -19.66
C PRO A 187 -6.28 -13.49 -19.72
N VAL A 188 -6.13 -14.26 -18.65
CA VAL A 188 -5.26 -15.45 -18.59
C VAL A 188 -6.14 -16.61 -18.15
N ASP A 189 -6.27 -17.63 -19.00
CA ASP A 189 -7.16 -18.79 -18.77
C ASP A 189 -8.61 -18.42 -18.42
N GLY A 190 -9.10 -17.30 -18.96
CA GLY A 190 -10.45 -16.78 -18.73
C GLY A 190 -10.58 -15.87 -17.50
N GLU A 191 -9.54 -15.77 -16.66
CA GLU A 191 -9.52 -14.89 -15.50
C GLU A 191 -8.89 -13.52 -15.86
N PRO A 192 -9.52 -12.40 -15.51
CA PRO A 192 -9.00 -11.07 -15.82
C PRO A 192 -7.90 -10.66 -14.84
N TYR A 193 -6.71 -10.37 -15.36
CA TYR A 193 -5.60 -9.83 -14.57
C TYR A 193 -5.33 -8.39 -14.95
N ARG A 194 -5.41 -7.48 -13.97
CA ARG A 194 -5.02 -6.09 -14.17
C ARG A 194 -3.50 -5.98 -14.09
N THR A 195 -2.88 -5.69 -15.23
CA THR A 195 -1.43 -5.50 -15.38
C THR A 195 -1.11 -4.02 -15.55
N ARG A 196 -0.04 -3.58 -14.88
CA ARG A 196 0.58 -2.27 -15.11
C ARG A 196 1.68 -2.43 -16.14
N TYR A 197 1.78 -1.49 -17.07
CA TYR A 197 2.89 -1.41 -18.01
C TYR A 197 3.32 0.04 -18.20
N VAL A 198 4.52 0.22 -18.71
CA VAL A 198 5.09 1.51 -19.08
C VAL A 198 5.36 1.47 -20.57
N TRP A 199 5.07 2.56 -21.27
CA TRP A 199 5.42 2.74 -22.67
C TRP A 199 6.50 3.81 -22.76
N SER A 200 7.58 3.49 -23.49
CA SER A 200 8.55 4.48 -23.95
C SER A 200 8.86 4.27 -25.43
N GLY A 201 9.01 5.35 -26.18
CA GLY A 201 9.32 5.33 -27.62
C GLY A 201 8.18 5.79 -28.53
N PRO A 202 8.48 6.06 -29.81
CA PRO A 202 7.54 6.62 -30.78
C PRO A 202 6.51 5.59 -31.27
N ASP A 203 5.31 6.06 -31.65
CA ASP A 203 4.17 5.21 -32.02
C ASP A 203 4.40 4.33 -33.27
N ASP A 204 5.37 4.69 -34.11
CA ASP A 204 5.71 4.01 -35.36
C ASP A 204 6.90 3.04 -35.25
N ALA A 205 7.45 2.86 -34.04
CA ALA A 205 8.54 1.91 -33.79
C ALA A 205 8.04 0.45 -33.69
N PRO A 206 8.91 -0.53 -33.98
CA PRO A 206 8.65 -1.93 -33.66
C PRO A 206 8.36 -2.12 -32.17
N LEU A 207 7.28 -2.83 -31.84
CA LEU A 207 6.90 -3.12 -30.46
C LEU A 207 7.84 -4.16 -29.85
N ILE A 208 8.54 -3.80 -28.77
CA ILE A 208 9.34 -4.72 -27.96
C ILE A 208 8.68 -4.81 -26.58
N VAL A 209 8.34 -6.04 -26.17
CA VAL A 209 7.83 -6.30 -24.81
C VAL A 209 8.99 -6.74 -23.94
N LEU A 210 9.33 -5.91 -22.95
CA LEU A 210 10.32 -6.23 -21.93
C LEU A 210 9.59 -6.77 -20.69
N LEU A 211 10.02 -7.94 -20.23
CA LEU A 211 9.51 -8.57 -19.01
C LEU A 211 10.63 -8.53 -17.97
N HIS A 212 10.38 -7.86 -16.84
CA HIS A 212 11.35 -7.84 -15.76
C HIS A 212 11.26 -9.11 -14.91
N GLY A 213 12.39 -9.51 -14.33
CA GLY A 213 12.48 -10.64 -13.43
C GLY A 213 11.89 -10.35 -12.04
N HIS A 214 11.93 -11.36 -11.19
CA HIS A 214 11.60 -11.23 -9.78
C HIS A 214 12.63 -10.31 -9.08
N SER A 215 12.15 -9.35 -8.30
CA SER A 215 12.97 -8.27 -7.69
C SER A 215 13.64 -7.29 -8.67
N SER A 216 13.37 -7.41 -9.97
CA SER A 216 13.73 -6.41 -10.98
C SER A 216 12.67 -5.31 -11.12
N ARG A 217 13.00 -4.26 -11.87
CA ARG A 217 12.19 -3.03 -11.99
C ARG A 217 12.10 -2.58 -13.44
N VAL A 218 11.10 -1.75 -13.74
CA VAL A 218 11.02 -1.11 -15.06
C VAL A 218 12.18 -0.13 -15.24
N GLU A 219 12.58 0.55 -14.15
CA GLU A 219 13.67 1.52 -14.13
C GLU A 219 15.07 0.88 -14.32
N GLU A 220 15.18 -0.46 -14.29
CA GLU A 220 16.44 -1.14 -14.64
C GLU A 220 16.72 -1.11 -16.15
N TYR A 221 15.73 -0.73 -16.97
CA TYR A 221 15.87 -0.58 -18.42
C TYR A 221 16.05 0.89 -18.85
N ASP A 222 16.15 1.81 -17.89
CA ASP A 222 16.36 3.25 -18.14
C ASP A 222 17.86 3.62 -18.30
N GLU A 223 18.76 2.61 -18.29
CA GLU A 223 20.20 2.74 -18.54
C GLU A 223 20.61 2.34 -19.97
#